data_AF-A0A2N6BIP4-F1
#
_entry.id   AF-A0A2N6BIP4-F1
#
_cell.length_a   1.000
_cell.length_b   1.000
_cell.length_c   1.000
_cell.angle_alpha   90.00
_cell.angle_beta   90.00
_cell.angle_gamma   90.00
#
_symmetry.space_group_name_H-M   'P 1'
#
loop_
_entity.id
_entity.type
_entity.pdbx_description
1 polymer ?
#
loop_
_entity_poly.entity_id
_entity_poly.type
_entity_poly.pdbx_seq_one_letter_code
_entity_poly.pdbx_strand_id
1 'polypeptide(L)'
;MKIKTFAAIFLILLLPALSTAGVGLKPGVQLWVYSMKGDVDSISEAVTEHSFDRKVLGRALYHYLRRSKSVDEKEVLEVVRLLLTNGADVNYKSVAGRTPLMAAAKRNSRELITLLMENNADPTLADSTGKTAPSIAKAEGNIGVTYVFDNPPALNPLAKLTPVESKIVNPDLWLEDRTIVVTYDLVGSAPSCTALIGSLDGGATYQMVFTTVSGDIGVGVAPGDDKRVEWQLYDDYPGGLDDYDVLIDIVIAECP
;
A
#
# COMPACT_ATOMS: atom_id res chain seq x y z
N MET A 1 24.08 7.31 23.51
CA MET A 1 22.75 7.84 23.14
C MET A 1 22.91 9.34 22.91
N LYS A 2 23.04 9.76 21.64
CA LYS A 2 23.77 10.98 21.26
C LYS A 2 22.90 12.25 21.31
N ILE A 3 23.50 13.36 21.73
CA ILE A 3 23.05 14.76 21.88
C ILE A 3 21.97 15.26 20.88
N LYS A 4 21.86 14.67 19.68
CA LYS A 4 20.88 15.05 18.65
C LYS A 4 19.43 14.69 18.97
N THR A 5 19.16 13.64 19.76
CA THR A 5 17.79 13.27 20.16
C THR A 5 17.19 14.26 21.16
N PHE A 6 18.03 14.86 22.02
CA PHE A 6 17.62 15.90 22.96
C PHE A 6 17.21 17.19 22.25
N ALA A 7 17.98 17.62 21.24
CA ALA A 7 17.64 18.82 20.46
C ALA A 7 16.29 18.72 19.76
N ALA A 8 15.93 17.54 19.25
CA ALA A 8 14.65 17.30 18.60
C ALA A 8 13.45 17.36 19.57
N ILE A 9 13.59 16.79 20.77
CA ILE A 9 12.54 16.84 21.81
C ILE A 9 12.40 18.27 22.36
N PHE A 10 13.52 18.96 22.57
CA PHE A 10 13.56 20.33 23.05
C PHE A 10 12.89 21.31 22.07
N LEU A 11 13.10 21.12 20.77
CA LEU A 11 12.46 21.93 19.73
C LEU A 11 10.94 21.73 19.67
N ILE A 12 10.44 20.51 19.91
CA ILE A 12 8.99 20.21 19.96
C ILE A 12 8.30 20.89 21.15
N LEU A 13 8.98 20.98 22.30
CA LEU A 13 8.46 21.62 23.51
C LEU A 13 8.50 23.15 23.44
N LEU A 14 9.38 23.74 22.63
CA LEU A 14 9.55 25.19 22.52
C LEU A 14 8.67 25.87 21.47
N LEU A 15 7.91 25.14 20.65
CA LEU A 15 7.08 25.76 19.59
C LEU A 15 6.06 26.78 20.09
N PRO A 16 5.31 26.55 21.18
CA PRO A 16 4.41 27.57 21.70
C PRO A 16 5.18 28.85 22.04
N ALA A 17 6.34 28.72 22.67
CA ALA A 17 7.21 29.83 23.06
C ALA A 17 7.81 30.57 21.84
N LEU A 18 8.22 29.86 20.79
CA LEU A 18 8.78 30.44 19.56
C LEU A 18 7.71 31.18 18.75
N SER A 19 6.49 30.63 18.68
CA SER A 19 5.33 31.28 18.06
C SER A 19 4.97 32.58 18.81
N THR A 20 4.88 32.53 20.14
CA THR A 20 4.62 33.73 20.96
C THR A 20 5.74 34.77 20.88
N ALA A 21 6.97 34.34 20.56
CA ALA A 21 8.12 35.23 20.42
C ALA A 21 8.29 35.81 19.01
N GLY A 22 7.40 35.50 18.06
CA GLY A 22 7.49 35.98 16.68
C GLY A 22 8.69 35.43 15.90
N VAL A 23 9.35 34.37 16.39
CA VAL A 23 10.48 33.74 15.72
C VAL A 23 9.95 32.66 14.77
N GLY A 24 9.75 33.04 13.52
CA GLY A 24 9.30 32.12 12.47
C GLY A 24 10.31 31.00 12.22
N LEU A 25 9.88 29.75 12.40
CA LEU A 25 10.67 28.58 11.97
C LEU A 25 10.70 28.52 10.44
N LYS A 26 11.81 28.01 9.88
CA LYS A 26 11.84 27.72 8.44
C LYS A 26 10.75 26.69 8.09
N PRO A 27 10.05 26.80 6.94
CA PRO A 27 8.97 25.90 6.56
C PRO A 27 9.29 24.41 6.70
N GLY A 28 10.48 23.97 6.26
CA GLY A 28 10.88 22.56 6.36
C GLY A 28 11.09 22.08 7.81
N VAL A 29 11.36 22.99 8.75
CA VAL A 29 11.43 22.68 10.18
C VAL A 29 10.03 22.58 10.77
N GLN A 30 9.11 23.46 10.38
CA GLN A 30 7.69 23.39 10.77
C GLN A 30 7.06 22.08 10.31
N LEU A 31 7.21 21.73 9.03
CA LEU A 31 6.69 20.47 8.49
C LEU A 31 7.19 19.25 9.26
N TRP A 32 8.47 19.23 9.65
CA TRP A 32 9.02 18.15 10.46
C TRP A 32 8.40 18.09 11.86
N VAL A 33 8.14 19.25 12.48
CA VAL A 33 7.46 19.31 13.77
C VAL A 33 6.05 18.76 13.66
N TYR A 34 5.27 19.21 12.67
CA TYR A 34 3.90 18.78 12.45
C TYR A 34 3.84 17.25 12.24
N SER A 35 4.76 16.73 11.41
CA SER A 35 4.96 15.29 11.21
C SER A 35 5.24 14.54 12.51
N MET A 36 6.07 15.09 13.39
CA MET A 36 6.41 14.46 14.67
C MET A 36 5.25 14.46 15.67
N LYS A 37 4.33 15.42 15.56
CA LYS A 37 3.10 15.50 16.37
C LYS A 37 1.95 14.66 15.79
N GLY A 38 2.01 14.32 14.50
CA GLY A 38 0.89 13.70 13.80
C GLY A 38 -0.22 14.71 13.48
N ASP A 39 0.13 15.99 13.36
CA ASP A 39 -0.81 17.08 13.11
C ASP A 39 -1.15 17.13 11.61
N VAL A 40 -2.25 16.46 11.25
CA VAL A 40 -2.66 16.23 9.86
C VAL A 40 -2.92 17.56 9.14
N ASP A 41 -3.74 18.42 9.74
CA ASP A 41 -4.14 19.70 9.15
C ASP A 41 -2.91 20.59 8.85
N SER A 42 -2.00 20.73 9.83
CA SER A 42 -0.81 21.55 9.66
C SER A 42 0.18 20.97 8.64
N ILE A 43 0.22 19.65 8.48
CA ILE A 43 1.02 19.02 7.41
C ILE A 43 0.42 19.35 6.05
N SER A 44 -0.90 19.16 5.91
CA SER A 44 -1.61 19.40 4.66
C SER A 44 -1.49 20.85 4.22
N GLU A 45 -1.75 21.80 5.12
CA GLU A 45 -1.58 23.23 4.88
C GLU A 45 -0.15 23.55 4.43
N ALA A 46 0.86 23.12 5.20
CA ALA A 46 2.26 23.41 4.88
C ALA A 46 2.67 22.91 3.49
N VAL A 47 2.25 21.69 3.11
CA VAL A 47 2.56 21.10 1.79
C VAL A 47 1.83 21.80 0.65
N THR A 48 0.65 22.37 0.90
CA THR A 48 -0.05 23.18 -0.12
C THR A 48 0.54 24.58 -0.29
N GLU A 49 0.99 25.22 0.79
CA GLU A 49 1.52 26.59 0.75
C GLU A 49 2.96 26.68 0.26
N HIS A 50 3.71 25.59 0.39
CA HIS A 50 5.15 25.59 0.16
C HIS A 50 5.59 24.39 -0.67
N SER A 51 6.45 24.66 -1.65
CA SER A 51 7.21 23.61 -2.32
C SER A 51 8.40 23.19 -1.46
N PHE A 52 8.57 21.88 -1.27
CA PHE A 52 9.65 21.30 -0.47
C PHE A 52 10.54 20.39 -1.33
N ASP A 53 11.82 20.32 -0.96
CA ASP A 53 12.73 19.32 -1.51
C ASP A 53 12.28 17.91 -1.14
N ARG A 54 12.46 16.96 -2.07
CA ARG A 54 12.10 15.53 -1.90
C ARG A 54 12.61 14.92 -0.60
N LYS A 55 13.80 15.31 -0.11
CA LYS A 55 14.37 14.76 1.14
C LYS A 55 13.70 15.35 2.36
N VAL A 56 13.23 16.59 2.31
CA VAL A 56 12.47 17.22 3.39
C VAL A 56 11.12 16.50 3.53
N LEU A 57 10.44 16.26 2.41
CA LEU A 57 9.20 15.50 2.36
C LEU A 57 9.39 14.03 2.76
N GLY A 58 10.45 13.37 2.29
CA GLY A 58 10.77 11.99 2.68
C GLY A 58 11.08 11.85 4.18
N ARG A 59 11.73 12.87 4.76
CA ARG A 59 11.92 12.96 6.21
C ARG A 59 10.59 13.14 6.95
N ALA A 60 9.73 14.02 6.46
CA ALA A 60 8.39 14.23 7.03
C ALA A 60 7.58 12.92 7.02
N LEU A 61 7.51 12.25 5.86
CA LEU A 61 6.88 10.95 5.66
C LEU A 61 7.34 9.91 6.69
N TYR A 62 8.65 9.70 6.81
CA TYR A 62 9.20 8.75 7.78
C TYR A 62 8.79 9.08 9.22
N HIS A 63 8.89 10.36 9.61
CA HIS A 63 8.61 10.77 10.98
C HIS A 63 7.12 10.72 11.32
N TYR A 64 6.26 11.09 10.38
CA TYR A 64 4.82 11.00 10.49
C TYR A 64 4.39 9.56 10.72
N LEU A 65 4.75 8.63 9.82
CA LEU A 65 4.44 7.20 9.95
C LEU A 65 4.87 6.60 11.29
N ARG A 66 6.04 7.02 11.79
CA ARG A 66 6.58 6.53 13.06
C ARG A 66 5.81 7.04 14.29
N ARG A 67 5.16 8.20 14.20
CA ARG A 67 4.57 8.91 15.35
C ARG A 67 3.04 8.94 15.35
N SER A 68 2.39 8.76 14.20
CA SER A 68 0.92 8.76 14.06
C SER A 68 0.24 7.44 14.45
N LYS A 69 0.67 6.78 15.54
CA LYS A 69 0.10 5.47 15.93
C LYS A 69 -1.32 5.56 16.52
N SER A 70 -1.71 6.74 17.00
CA SER A 70 -3.03 7.02 17.59
C SER A 70 -3.96 7.77 16.64
N VAL A 71 -3.50 8.07 15.42
CA VAL A 71 -4.27 8.73 14.37
C VAL A 71 -5.03 7.68 13.59
N ASP A 72 -6.22 8.00 13.10
CA ASP A 72 -7.01 7.10 12.26
C ASP A 72 -6.23 6.67 11.01
N GLU A 73 -6.27 5.39 10.66
CA GLU A 73 -5.44 4.85 9.57
C GLU A 73 -5.79 5.48 8.21
N LYS A 74 -7.05 5.89 8.00
CA LYS A 74 -7.48 6.58 6.78
C LYS A 74 -6.82 7.96 6.65
N GLU A 75 -6.77 8.72 7.74
CA GLU A 75 -6.06 10.01 7.79
C GLU A 75 -4.56 9.83 7.56
N VAL A 76 -3.98 8.75 8.11
CA VAL A 76 -2.58 8.41 7.87
C VAL A 76 -2.31 8.13 6.40
N LEU A 77 -3.17 7.35 5.74
CA LEU A 77 -3.07 7.08 4.32
C LEU A 77 -3.19 8.35 3.47
N GLU A 78 -4.10 9.26 3.81
CA GLU A 78 -4.29 10.52 3.11
C GLU A 78 -3.03 11.40 3.16
N VAL A 79 -2.45 11.59 4.35
CA VAL A 79 -1.21 12.36 4.50
C VAL A 79 -0.04 11.69 3.77
N VAL A 80 0.06 10.36 3.79
CA VAL A 80 1.11 9.63 3.07
C VAL A 80 0.96 9.82 1.56
N ARG A 81 -0.26 9.71 1.01
CA ARG A 81 -0.55 9.99 -0.42
C ARG A 81 -0.21 11.42 -0.79
N LEU A 82 -0.55 12.39 0.07
CA LEU A 82 -0.23 13.80 -0.15
C LEU A 82 1.29 14.02 -0.24
N LEU A 83 2.05 13.49 0.72
CA LEU A 83 3.51 13.62 0.74
C LEU A 83 4.15 12.96 -0.48
N LEU A 84 3.71 11.75 -0.86
CA LEU A 84 4.23 11.02 -2.02
C LEU A 84 3.92 11.74 -3.33
N THR A 85 2.68 12.22 -3.52
CA THR A 85 2.27 12.99 -4.71
C THR A 85 3.08 14.28 -4.87
N ASN A 86 3.51 14.88 -3.76
CA ASN A 86 4.40 16.05 -3.76
C ASN A 86 5.89 15.70 -3.93
N GLY A 87 6.22 14.45 -4.25
CA GLY A 87 7.58 14.01 -4.56
C GLY A 87 8.41 13.64 -3.33
N ALA A 88 7.79 13.21 -2.23
CA ALA A 88 8.52 12.66 -1.10
C ALA A 88 9.45 11.53 -1.53
N ASP A 89 10.69 11.57 -1.03
CA ASP A 89 11.62 10.45 -1.19
C ASP A 89 11.13 9.25 -0.36
N VAL A 90 10.43 8.33 -1.02
CA VAL A 90 9.86 7.09 -0.43
C VAL A 90 10.94 6.22 0.24
N ASN A 91 12.19 6.32 -0.24
CA ASN A 91 13.35 5.58 0.23
C ASN A 91 14.23 6.40 1.18
N TYR A 92 13.72 7.51 1.73
CA TYR A 92 14.43 8.32 2.70
C TYR A 92 14.98 7.47 3.85
N LYS A 93 16.26 7.63 4.17
CA LYS A 93 16.91 6.99 5.32
C LYS A 93 17.08 7.98 6.45
N SER A 94 16.50 7.65 7.61
CA SER A 94 16.81 8.35 8.86
C SER A 94 18.29 8.17 9.25
N VAL A 95 18.74 8.86 10.30
CA VAL A 95 20.10 8.72 10.85
C VAL A 95 20.44 7.28 11.25
N ALA A 96 19.44 6.49 11.64
CA ALA A 96 19.61 5.07 11.97
C ALA A 96 19.46 4.15 10.74
N GLY A 97 19.39 4.70 9.53
CA GLY A 97 19.17 3.96 8.30
C GLY A 97 17.72 3.49 8.08
N ARG A 98 16.77 3.85 8.95
CA ARG A 98 15.37 3.41 8.83
C ARG A 98 14.62 4.15 7.73
N THR A 99 13.81 3.41 6.98
CA THR A 99 12.98 3.91 5.87
C THR A 99 11.50 4.02 6.26
N PRO A 100 10.68 4.76 5.48
CA PRO A 100 9.22 4.74 5.59
C PRO A 100 8.62 3.33 5.57
N LEU A 101 9.09 2.47 4.66
CA LEU A 101 8.60 1.10 4.53
C LEU A 101 8.84 0.25 5.80
N MET A 102 9.98 0.45 6.48
CA MET A 102 10.22 -0.18 7.80
C MET A 102 9.28 0.34 8.89
N ALA A 103 8.89 1.62 8.84
CA ALA A 103 7.94 2.18 9.79
C ALA A 103 6.54 1.57 9.57
N ALA A 104 6.10 1.43 8.32
CA ALA A 104 4.87 0.75 7.95
C ALA A 104 4.87 -0.75 8.35
N ALA A 105 5.98 -1.46 8.11
CA ALA A 105 6.12 -2.87 8.52
C ALA A 105 5.95 -3.07 10.03
N LYS A 106 6.47 -2.13 10.84
CA LYS A 106 6.31 -2.13 12.30
C LYS A 106 4.89 -1.76 12.77
N ARG A 107 4.10 -1.10 11.94
CA ARG A 107 2.68 -0.80 12.22
C ARG A 107 1.75 -1.96 11.91
N ASN A 108 2.23 -3.00 11.21
CA ASN A 108 1.39 -4.07 10.66
C ASN A 108 0.30 -3.54 9.71
N SER A 109 0.61 -2.51 8.91
CA SER A 109 -0.34 -1.91 7.96
C SER A 109 -0.01 -2.38 6.55
N ARG A 110 -0.92 -3.16 5.94
CA ARG A 110 -0.75 -3.68 4.58
C ARG A 110 -0.92 -2.58 3.55
N GLU A 111 -1.88 -1.71 3.78
CA GLU A 111 -2.28 -0.59 2.94
C GLU A 111 -1.12 0.40 2.80
N LEU A 112 -0.43 0.72 3.90
CA LEU A 112 0.77 1.57 3.86
C LEU A 112 1.93 0.89 3.15
N ILE A 113 2.13 -0.41 3.37
CA ILE A 113 3.19 -1.15 2.70
C ILE A 113 2.99 -1.13 1.19
N THR A 114 1.77 -1.41 0.74
CA THR A 114 1.39 -1.42 -0.67
C THR A 114 1.51 -0.04 -1.28
N LEU A 115 0.94 1.00 -0.67
CA LEU A 115 1.05 2.37 -1.16
C LEU A 115 2.51 2.82 -1.34
N LEU A 116 3.38 2.47 -0.38
CA LEU A 116 4.80 2.78 -0.47
C LEU A 116 5.49 1.97 -1.59
N MET A 117 5.18 0.68 -1.73
CA MET A 117 5.76 -0.16 -2.78
C MET A 117 5.29 0.24 -4.19
N GLU A 118 4.03 0.62 -4.38
CA GLU A 118 3.51 1.21 -5.63
C GLU A 118 4.26 2.48 -6.02
N ASN A 119 4.76 3.22 -5.03
CA ASN A 119 5.60 4.40 -5.21
C ASN A 119 7.11 4.06 -5.28
N ASN A 120 7.46 2.80 -5.57
CA ASN A 120 8.83 2.29 -5.72
C ASN A 120 9.66 2.31 -4.43
N ALA A 121 9.03 2.04 -3.28
CA ALA A 121 9.78 1.74 -2.05
C ALA A 121 10.60 0.47 -2.22
N ASP A 122 11.88 0.53 -1.84
CA ASP A 122 12.81 -0.59 -1.94
C ASP A 122 12.82 -1.41 -0.64
N PRO A 123 12.29 -2.66 -0.65
CA PRO A 123 12.24 -3.51 0.54
C PRO A 123 13.60 -4.08 0.94
N THR A 124 14.62 -3.98 0.08
CA THR A 124 15.98 -4.51 0.32
C THR A 124 16.83 -3.58 1.17
N LEU A 125 16.43 -2.31 1.32
CA LEU A 125 17.15 -1.34 2.13
C LEU A 125 17.24 -1.80 3.59
N ALA A 126 18.46 -1.84 4.11
CA ALA A 126 18.74 -2.20 5.49
C ALA A 126 19.04 -0.97 6.37
N ASP A 127 18.58 -1.03 7.61
CA ASP A 127 18.94 -0.07 8.66
C ASP A 127 20.37 -0.32 9.18
N SER A 128 20.84 0.51 10.11
CA SER A 128 22.22 0.39 10.64
C SER A 128 22.48 -0.92 11.40
N THR A 129 21.45 -1.70 11.71
CA THR A 129 21.54 -3.02 12.36
C THR A 129 21.39 -4.17 11.36
N GLY A 130 21.27 -3.88 10.07
CA GLY A 130 21.07 -4.87 9.02
C GLY A 130 19.62 -5.31 8.84
N LYS A 131 18.65 -4.68 9.52
CA LYS A 131 17.23 -5.05 9.41
C LYS A 131 16.58 -4.37 8.20
N THR A 132 15.89 -5.16 7.38
CA THR A 132 15.03 -4.73 6.26
C THR A 132 13.56 -4.70 6.68
N ALA A 133 12.68 -4.07 5.88
CA ALA A 133 11.25 -4.04 6.19
C ALA A 133 10.61 -5.46 6.28
N PRO A 134 10.90 -6.41 5.36
CA PRO A 134 10.44 -7.80 5.50
C PRO A 134 10.95 -8.48 6.78
N SER A 135 12.23 -8.28 7.12
CA SER A 135 12.80 -8.89 8.33
C SER A 135 12.15 -8.36 9.63
N ILE A 136 11.73 -7.09 9.63
CA ILE A 136 11.00 -6.48 10.74
C ILE A 136 9.60 -7.10 10.84
N ALA A 137 8.87 -7.20 9.74
CA ALA A 137 7.53 -7.81 9.72
C ALA A 137 7.58 -9.26 10.26
N LYS A 138 8.54 -10.06 9.80
CA LYS A 138 8.73 -11.44 10.27
C LYS A 138 9.08 -11.51 11.76
N ALA A 139 9.97 -10.64 12.23
CA ALA A 139 10.39 -10.62 13.64
C ALA A 139 9.27 -10.18 14.59
N GLU A 140 8.32 -9.37 14.13
CA GLU A 140 7.17 -8.91 14.92
C GLU A 140 5.96 -9.87 14.78
N GLY A 141 6.05 -10.93 13.95
CA GLY A 141 4.96 -11.89 13.74
C GLY A 141 3.83 -11.38 12.84
N ASN A 142 4.08 -10.35 12.03
CA ASN A 142 3.10 -9.72 11.15
C ASN A 142 2.89 -10.56 9.88
N ILE A 143 2.09 -11.63 9.98
CA ILE A 143 1.90 -12.62 8.91
C ILE A 143 1.36 -11.95 7.63
N GLY A 144 0.30 -11.13 7.73
CA GLY A 144 -0.31 -10.47 6.57
C GLY A 144 0.66 -9.52 5.84
N VAL A 145 1.47 -8.76 6.56
CA VAL A 145 2.49 -7.90 5.94
C VAL A 145 3.65 -8.72 5.37
N THR A 146 4.04 -9.81 6.02
CA THR A 146 5.07 -10.72 5.49
C THR A 146 4.63 -11.31 4.16
N TYR A 147 3.38 -11.73 4.06
CA TYR A 147 2.78 -12.23 2.82
C TYR A 147 2.87 -11.19 1.69
N VAL A 148 2.56 -9.92 1.96
CA VAL A 148 2.65 -8.84 0.97
C VAL A 148 4.09 -8.60 0.50
N PHE A 149 5.10 -8.86 1.33
CA PHE A 149 6.50 -8.77 0.90
C PHE A 149 6.95 -9.96 0.07
N ASP A 150 6.48 -11.17 0.41
CA ASP A 150 6.79 -12.39 -0.32
C ASP A 150 6.02 -12.44 -1.67
N ASN A 151 4.88 -11.75 -1.73
CA ASN A 151 4.03 -11.57 -2.91
C ASN A 151 3.83 -10.07 -3.18
N PRO A 152 4.89 -9.35 -3.62
CA PRO A 152 4.82 -7.90 -3.81
C PRO A 152 3.69 -7.56 -4.77
N PRO A 153 2.93 -6.48 -4.51
CA PRO A 153 1.89 -6.03 -5.43
C PRO A 153 2.54 -5.86 -6.80
N ALA A 154 1.95 -6.49 -7.82
CA ALA A 154 2.33 -6.20 -9.19
C ALA A 154 2.25 -4.67 -9.35
N LEU A 155 3.35 -4.02 -9.74
CA LEU A 155 3.37 -2.58 -9.95
C LEU A 155 2.40 -2.27 -11.10
N ASN A 156 1.16 -1.92 -10.75
CA ASN A 156 0.08 -1.53 -11.64
C ASN A 156 -0.19 -2.51 -12.82
N PRO A 157 -0.75 -3.71 -12.57
CA PRO A 157 -1.13 -4.64 -13.62
C PRO A 157 -2.33 -4.14 -14.45
N LEU A 158 -3.21 -3.31 -13.87
CA LEU A 158 -4.41 -2.83 -14.55
C LEU A 158 -4.15 -1.68 -15.53
N ALA A 159 -3.10 -0.87 -15.34
CA ALA A 159 -2.68 0.10 -16.35
C ALA A 159 -2.10 -0.56 -17.62
N LYS A 160 -1.84 -1.87 -17.60
CA LYS A 160 -1.46 -2.67 -18.78
C LYS A 160 -2.63 -3.39 -19.44
N LEU A 161 -3.82 -3.40 -18.83
CA LEU A 161 -5.01 -3.93 -19.49
C LEU A 161 -5.49 -2.91 -20.51
N THR A 162 -5.15 -3.15 -21.77
CA THR A 162 -5.69 -2.38 -22.89
C THR A 162 -7.19 -2.67 -23.02
N PRO A 163 -8.05 -1.68 -23.28
CA PRO A 163 -9.43 -1.94 -23.66
C PRO A 163 -9.43 -2.77 -24.97
N VAL A 164 -9.97 -3.98 -24.93
CA VAL A 164 -10.08 -4.84 -26.12
C VAL A 164 -11.54 -4.98 -26.54
N GLU A 165 -11.76 -5.31 -27.82
CA GLU A 165 -13.07 -5.53 -28.45
C GLU A 165 -13.91 -6.64 -27.77
N SER A 166 -13.26 -7.53 -27.01
CA SER A 166 -13.93 -8.53 -26.19
C SER A 166 -14.37 -7.91 -24.86
N LYS A 167 -15.57 -8.29 -24.40
CA LYS A 167 -16.13 -7.76 -23.16
C LYS A 167 -16.69 -8.92 -22.35
N ILE A 168 -16.56 -8.79 -21.03
CA ILE A 168 -17.24 -9.67 -20.09
C ILE A 168 -18.48 -8.98 -19.56
N VAL A 169 -19.58 -9.71 -19.54
CA VAL A 169 -20.85 -9.24 -19.00
C VAL A 169 -21.41 -10.25 -18.00
N ASN A 170 -22.23 -9.77 -17.08
CA ASN A 170 -22.91 -10.56 -16.05
C ASN A 170 -21.99 -11.41 -15.16
N PRO A 171 -20.94 -10.84 -14.53
CA PRO A 171 -20.15 -11.60 -13.57
C PRO A 171 -20.96 -11.85 -12.30
N ASP A 172 -21.26 -13.12 -12.01
CA ASP A 172 -21.90 -13.55 -10.76
C ASP A 172 -20.90 -14.30 -9.87
N LEU A 173 -20.94 -14.00 -8.57
CA LEU A 173 -20.00 -14.50 -7.57
C LEU A 173 -20.74 -15.18 -6.42
N TRP A 174 -20.33 -16.40 -6.08
CA TRP A 174 -20.79 -17.07 -4.87
C TRP A 174 -19.73 -18.00 -4.28
N LEU A 175 -19.94 -18.36 -3.01
CA LEU A 175 -19.12 -19.32 -2.29
C LEU A 175 -19.87 -20.66 -2.22
N GLU A 176 -19.23 -21.73 -2.69
CA GLU A 176 -19.76 -23.10 -2.64
C GLU A 176 -18.69 -24.02 -2.07
N ASP A 177 -18.96 -24.67 -0.94
CA ASP A 177 -18.03 -25.63 -0.31
C ASP A 177 -16.57 -25.13 -0.21
N ARG A 178 -16.37 -23.87 0.25
CA ARG A 178 -15.06 -23.19 0.37
C ARG A 178 -14.35 -22.87 -0.95
N THR A 179 -15.03 -23.08 -2.07
CA THR A 179 -14.61 -22.71 -3.41
C THR A 179 -15.32 -21.42 -3.80
N ILE A 180 -14.57 -20.44 -4.28
CA ILE A 180 -15.16 -19.28 -4.95
C ILE A 180 -15.50 -19.71 -6.38
N VAL A 181 -16.75 -19.49 -6.76
CA VAL A 181 -17.25 -19.76 -8.09
C VAL A 181 -17.62 -18.44 -8.75
N VAL A 182 -17.11 -18.26 -9.96
CA VAL A 182 -17.36 -17.09 -10.80
C VAL A 182 -17.97 -17.57 -12.09
N THR A 183 -19.14 -17.04 -12.45
CA THR A 183 -19.71 -17.23 -13.78
C THR A 183 -19.80 -15.92 -14.54
N TYR A 184 -19.59 -16.00 -15.85
CA TYR A 184 -19.57 -14.82 -16.71
C TYR A 184 -19.86 -15.17 -18.17
N ASP A 185 -20.31 -14.19 -18.95
CA ASP A 185 -20.45 -14.33 -20.40
C ASP A 185 -19.27 -13.64 -21.09
N LEU A 186 -18.62 -14.35 -22.02
CA LEU A 186 -17.53 -13.82 -22.82
C LEU A 186 -18.05 -13.48 -24.22
N VAL A 187 -18.18 -12.18 -24.50
CA VAL A 187 -18.70 -11.69 -25.79
C VAL A 187 -17.59 -11.06 -26.64
N GLY A 188 -17.70 -11.19 -27.97
CA GLY A 188 -16.75 -10.64 -28.94
C GLY A 188 -15.89 -11.72 -29.60
N SER A 189 -14.67 -11.34 -29.99
CA SER A 189 -13.67 -12.26 -30.56
C SER A 189 -12.98 -13.07 -29.45
N ALA A 190 -12.40 -14.23 -29.82
CA ALA A 190 -11.69 -15.06 -28.86
C ALA A 190 -10.45 -14.32 -28.32
N PRO A 191 -10.34 -14.09 -26.99
CA PRO A 191 -9.21 -13.41 -26.40
C PRO A 191 -7.93 -14.26 -26.52
N SER A 192 -6.79 -13.58 -26.47
CA SER A 192 -5.48 -14.25 -26.40
C SER A 192 -5.33 -15.05 -25.10
N CYS A 193 -5.92 -14.57 -24.02
CA CYS A 193 -5.84 -15.14 -22.68
C CYS A 193 -6.86 -14.48 -21.76
N THR A 194 -7.38 -15.23 -20.80
CA THR A 194 -8.33 -14.79 -19.78
C THR A 194 -7.66 -14.93 -18.41
N ALA A 195 -7.71 -13.93 -17.55
CA ALA A 195 -7.09 -13.96 -16.21
C ALA A 195 -8.06 -13.52 -15.13
N LEU A 196 -8.05 -14.21 -13.99
CA LEU A 196 -8.71 -13.78 -12.76
C LEU A 196 -7.84 -12.72 -12.09
N ILE A 197 -8.45 -11.65 -11.59
CA ILE A 197 -7.80 -10.65 -10.75
C ILE A 197 -8.72 -10.44 -9.57
N GLY A 198 -8.23 -10.72 -8.36
CA GLY A 198 -8.98 -10.46 -7.14
C GLY A 198 -8.32 -9.33 -6.36
N SER A 199 -9.07 -8.26 -6.08
CA SER A 199 -8.64 -7.21 -5.12
C SER A 199 -9.07 -7.59 -3.71
N LEU A 200 -8.43 -7.03 -2.68
CA LEU A 200 -8.83 -7.23 -1.28
C LEU A 200 -9.65 -6.06 -0.72
N ASP A 201 -9.79 -4.98 -1.49
CA ASP A 201 -10.21 -3.65 -1.02
C ASP A 201 -11.19 -2.94 -1.96
N GLY A 202 -11.88 -3.66 -2.85
CA GLY A 202 -12.90 -3.06 -3.71
C GLY A 202 -12.34 -2.18 -4.85
N GLY A 203 -11.08 -2.41 -5.24
CA GLY A 203 -10.50 -1.83 -6.43
C GLY A 203 -9.02 -2.13 -6.56
N ALA A 204 -8.62 -2.78 -7.65
CA ALA A 204 -7.33 -2.66 -8.33
C ALA A 204 -5.97 -2.84 -7.60
N THR A 205 -5.90 -3.05 -6.29
CA THR A 205 -4.65 -2.86 -5.55
C THR A 205 -3.81 -4.14 -5.39
N TYR A 206 -4.36 -5.32 -5.67
CA TYR A 206 -3.61 -6.59 -5.64
C TYR A 206 -3.99 -7.48 -6.82
N GLN A 207 -2.99 -8.07 -7.47
CA GLN A 207 -3.18 -9.33 -8.18
C GLN A 207 -2.88 -10.43 -7.19
N MET A 208 -3.89 -11.21 -6.81
CA MET A 208 -3.64 -12.48 -6.15
C MET A 208 -2.96 -13.43 -7.14
N VAL A 209 -1.92 -14.13 -6.68
CA VAL A 209 -1.34 -15.23 -7.45
C VAL A 209 -2.18 -16.45 -7.13
N PHE A 210 -2.98 -16.86 -8.09
CA PHE A 210 -3.85 -18.00 -7.96
C PHE A 210 -3.07 -19.27 -8.31
N THR A 211 -2.89 -20.19 -7.36
CA THR A 211 -2.27 -21.49 -7.67
C THR A 211 -3.29 -22.61 -7.84
N THR A 212 -4.55 -22.36 -7.43
CA THR A 212 -5.63 -23.35 -7.44
C THR A 212 -6.84 -22.93 -8.29
N VAL A 213 -6.67 -21.96 -9.19
CA VAL A 213 -7.73 -21.53 -10.10
C VAL A 213 -7.82 -22.46 -11.31
N SER A 214 -9.05 -22.81 -11.69
CA SER A 214 -9.34 -23.71 -12.82
C SER A 214 -10.66 -23.34 -13.52
N GLY A 215 -10.92 -23.94 -14.68
CA GLY A 215 -12.13 -23.70 -15.48
C GLY A 215 -11.83 -22.92 -16.77
N ASP A 216 -12.77 -22.07 -17.19
CA ASP A 216 -12.69 -21.27 -18.40
C ASP A 216 -11.73 -20.07 -18.23
N ILE A 217 -10.45 -20.35 -18.04
CA ILE A 217 -9.43 -19.33 -17.75
C ILE A 217 -8.09 -19.68 -18.42
N GLY A 218 -7.26 -18.67 -18.69
CA GLY A 218 -5.99 -18.80 -19.37
C GLY A 218 -6.11 -18.65 -20.89
N VAL A 219 -5.16 -19.21 -21.62
CA VAL A 219 -5.03 -19.04 -23.08
C VAL A 219 -6.08 -19.86 -23.83
N GLY A 220 -6.73 -19.26 -24.83
CA GLY A 220 -7.58 -19.97 -25.79
C GLY A 220 -9.02 -20.23 -25.35
N VAL A 221 -9.52 -19.50 -24.35
CA VAL A 221 -10.94 -19.55 -23.95
C VAL A 221 -11.81 -18.98 -25.07
N ALA A 222 -12.70 -19.78 -25.64
CA ALA A 222 -13.60 -19.34 -26.70
C ALA A 222 -14.77 -18.49 -26.17
N PRO A 223 -15.25 -17.48 -26.92
CA PRO A 223 -16.46 -16.72 -26.56
C PRO A 223 -17.67 -17.63 -26.35
N GLY A 224 -18.60 -17.19 -25.52
CA GLY A 224 -19.81 -17.90 -25.18
C GLY A 224 -20.31 -17.57 -23.77
N ASP A 225 -21.52 -18.03 -23.50
CA ASP A 225 -22.23 -17.78 -22.24
C ASP A 225 -21.84 -18.82 -21.18
N ASP A 226 -22.18 -18.54 -19.91
CA ASP A 226 -22.05 -19.46 -18.77
C ASP A 226 -20.62 -19.99 -18.53
N LYS A 227 -19.60 -19.18 -18.85
CA LYS A 227 -18.20 -19.53 -18.52
C LYS A 227 -18.04 -19.61 -17.03
N ARG A 228 -17.23 -20.57 -16.57
CA ARG A 228 -17.10 -20.85 -15.13
C ARG A 228 -15.66 -20.97 -14.70
N VAL A 229 -15.31 -20.23 -13.66
CA VAL A 229 -14.02 -20.30 -12.97
C VAL A 229 -14.25 -20.75 -11.53
N GLU A 230 -13.46 -21.73 -11.10
CA GLU A 230 -13.41 -22.20 -9.72
C GLU A 230 -12.07 -21.82 -9.09
N TRP A 231 -12.14 -21.40 -7.83
CA TRP A 231 -10.97 -21.05 -7.05
C TRP A 231 -11.03 -21.64 -5.65
N GLN A 232 -10.04 -22.48 -5.30
CA GLN A 232 -9.87 -22.98 -3.93
C GLN A 232 -9.20 -21.93 -3.05
N LEU A 233 -10.00 -20.95 -2.59
CA LEU A 233 -9.56 -19.83 -1.77
C LEU A 233 -8.73 -20.28 -0.56
N TYR A 234 -9.18 -21.31 0.16
CA TYR A 234 -8.53 -21.73 1.40
C TYR A 234 -7.22 -22.50 1.19
N ASP A 235 -6.98 -23.04 -0.01
CA ASP A 235 -5.70 -23.67 -0.33
C ASP A 235 -4.63 -22.60 -0.59
N ASP A 236 -5.00 -21.53 -1.28
CA ASP A 236 -4.14 -20.36 -1.47
C ASP A 236 -4.05 -19.51 -0.18
N TYR A 237 -5.09 -19.54 0.67
CA TYR A 237 -5.23 -18.73 1.90
C TYR A 237 -5.74 -19.57 3.09
N PRO A 238 -4.87 -20.35 3.78
CA PRO A 238 -5.24 -21.31 4.83
C PRO A 238 -5.85 -20.71 6.12
N GLY A 239 -5.97 -19.39 6.21
CA GLY A 239 -6.63 -18.69 7.32
C GLY A 239 -8.08 -18.29 7.05
N GLY A 240 -8.58 -18.52 5.82
CA GLY A 240 -9.86 -17.98 5.37
C GLY A 240 -9.87 -16.45 5.27
N LEU A 241 -11.03 -15.91 4.88
CA LEU A 241 -11.29 -14.47 4.90
C LEU A 241 -12.12 -14.08 6.15
N ASP A 242 -12.35 -15.03 7.05
CA ASP A 242 -13.36 -14.99 8.10
C ASP A 242 -13.13 -13.88 9.15
N ASP A 243 -11.93 -13.29 9.21
CA ASP A 243 -11.55 -12.21 10.15
C ASP A 243 -11.47 -10.81 9.50
N TYR A 244 -11.82 -10.68 8.20
CA TYR A 244 -11.63 -9.46 7.44
C TYR A 244 -12.82 -9.21 6.50
N ASP A 245 -13.37 -8.00 6.50
CA ASP A 245 -14.26 -7.50 5.44
C ASP A 245 -13.47 -7.39 4.12
N VAL A 246 -13.11 -8.54 3.53
CA VAL A 246 -12.39 -8.60 2.26
C VAL A 246 -13.40 -8.42 1.15
N LEU A 247 -13.33 -7.25 0.51
CA LEU A 247 -14.05 -7.00 -0.74
C LEU A 247 -13.25 -7.64 -1.86
N ILE A 248 -13.62 -8.87 -2.22
CA ILE A 248 -13.09 -9.55 -3.40
C ILE A 248 -13.77 -8.98 -4.63
N ASP A 249 -13.12 -8.03 -5.29
CA ASP A 249 -13.50 -7.64 -6.64
C ASP A 249 -12.80 -8.57 -7.61
N ILE A 250 -13.60 -9.42 -8.27
CA ILE A 250 -13.12 -10.33 -9.29
C ILE A 250 -13.30 -9.67 -10.65
N VAL A 251 -12.17 -9.35 -11.28
CA VAL A 251 -12.12 -8.88 -12.66
C VAL A 251 -11.51 -9.99 -13.50
N ILE A 252 -12.25 -10.44 -14.51
CA ILE A 252 -11.70 -11.31 -15.54
C ILE A 252 -11.23 -10.40 -16.69
N ALA A 253 -9.96 -10.53 -17.06
CA ALA A 253 -9.31 -9.60 -18.00
C ALA A 253 -8.50 -10.33 -19.08
N GLU A 254 -8.24 -9.63 -20.19
CA GLU A 254 -7.27 -10.13 -21.18
C GLU A 254 -5.84 -10.02 -20.67
N CYS A 255 -5.01 -11.03 -20.92
CA CYS A 255 -3.59 -10.95 -20.58
C CYS A 255 -2.87 -10.01 -21.58
N PRO A 256 -1.94 -9.15 -21.12
CA PRO A 256 -1.16 -8.26 -21.99
C PRO A 256 -0.23 -9.00 -22.96
#